data_AF-A0A3C1UCI6-F1
#
_entry.id   AF-A0A3C1UCI6-F1
#
_cell.length_a   1.000
_cell.length_b   1.000
_cell.length_c   1.000
_cell.angle_alpha   90.00
_cell.angle_beta   90.00
_cell.angle_gamma   90.00
#
_symmetry.space_group_name_H-M   'P 1'
#
loop_
_entity.id
_entity.type
_entity.pdbx_description
1 polymer ?
#
loop_
_entity_poly.entity_id
_entity_poly.type
_entity_poly.pdbx_seq_one_letter_code
_entity_poly.pdbx_strand_id
1 'polypeptide(L)'
;MNFKKILLIAVAVLMTATVSVGAKRQPAIFNKVDKKAMESWVNSTFKSLSPDERIAQLIVMAVNPRGADAETLVKKYVADYKIGGLIYNENDIVTQAKLTNYAQSLSKVPLMITLDAEWGLSMRLE
;
A
#
# COMPACT_ATOMS: atom_id res chain seq x y z
N MET A 1 -23.10 42.44 29.06
CA MET A 1 -23.59 41.05 28.93
C MET A 1 -23.75 40.48 30.33
N ASN A 2 -24.88 39.84 30.68
CA ASN A 2 -25.10 39.40 32.07
C ASN A 2 -24.20 38.19 32.42
N PHE A 3 -23.83 38.07 33.70
CA PHE A 3 -22.94 37.01 34.18
C PHE A 3 -23.42 35.61 33.80
N LYS A 4 -24.74 35.39 33.79
CA LYS A 4 -25.36 34.12 33.37
C LYS A 4 -25.10 33.78 31.89
N LYS A 5 -25.11 34.76 30.99
CA LYS A 5 -24.78 34.55 29.56
C LYS A 5 -23.30 34.27 29.36
N ILE A 6 -22.41 34.92 30.12
CA ILE A 6 -20.97 34.64 30.09
C ILE A 6 -20.70 33.20 30.57
N LEU A 7 -21.35 32.78 31.65
CA LEU A 7 -21.23 31.43 32.19
C LEU A 7 -21.78 30.37 31.22
N LEU A 8 -22.93 30.61 30.59
CA LEU A 8 -23.50 29.72 29.57
C LEU A 8 -22.60 29.56 28.35
N ILE A 9 -21.99 30.65 27.87
CA ILE A 9 -21.05 30.60 26.75
C ILE A 9 -19.78 29.84 27.16
N ALA A 10 -19.23 30.07 28.35
CA ALA A 10 -18.06 29.37 28.85
C ALA A 10 -18.30 27.85 28.98
N VAL A 11 -19.47 27.43 29.47
CA VAL A 11 -19.84 26.01 29.57
C VAL A 11 -20.05 25.39 28.18
N ALA A 12 -20.67 26.11 27.25
CA ALA A 12 -20.84 25.63 25.86
C ALA A 12 -19.49 25.46 25.14
N VAL A 13 -18.53 26.35 25.38
CA VAL A 13 -17.15 26.25 24.85
C VAL A 13 -16.36 25.11 25.51
N LEU A 14 -16.62 24.81 26.79
CA LEU A 14 -15.97 23.71 27.50
C LEU A 14 -16.50 22.34 27.05
N MET A 15 -17.79 22.24 26.70
CA MET A 15 -18.41 21.00 26.20
C MET A 15 -18.03 20.66 24.76
N THR A 16 -17.61 21.62 23.94
CA THR A 16 -17.08 21.34 22.59
C THR A 16 -15.62 20.91 22.58
N ALA A 17 -14.89 21.10 23.69
CA ALA A 17 -13.48 20.74 23.81
C ALA A 17 -13.23 19.24 24.09
N THR A 18 -14.26 18.45 24.41
CA THR A 18 -14.13 17.00 24.63
C THR A 18 -14.49 16.21 23.37
N VAL A 19 -13.88 16.54 22.23
CA VAL A 19 -13.80 15.58 21.13
C VAL A 19 -12.73 14.58 21.54
N SER A 20 -13.16 13.41 22.01
CA SER A 20 -12.30 12.27 22.24
C SER A 20 -11.55 11.95 20.95
N VAL A 21 -10.30 12.41 20.85
CA VAL A 21 -9.38 11.97 19.80
C VAL A 21 -9.10 10.51 20.10
N GLY A 22 -9.90 9.62 19.52
CA GLY A 22 -9.60 8.19 19.52
C GLY A 22 -8.18 8.02 19.00
N ALA A 23 -7.30 7.48 19.84
CA ALA A 23 -5.90 7.28 19.48
C ALA A 23 -5.86 6.43 18.21
N LYS A 24 -5.54 7.04 17.07
CA LYS A 24 -5.36 6.33 15.81
C LYS A 24 -4.23 5.33 16.06
N ARG A 25 -4.56 4.04 16.17
CA ARG A 25 -3.55 2.98 16.27
C ARG A 25 -2.74 2.98 14.97
N GLN A 26 -1.57 3.62 15.02
CA GLN A 26 -0.62 3.58 13.92
C GLN A 26 0.12 2.24 13.95
N PRO A 27 0.32 1.58 12.80
CA PRO A 27 1.17 0.40 12.73
C PRO A 27 2.56 0.69 13.33
N ALA A 28 3.12 -0.26 14.09
CA ALA A 28 4.39 -0.06 14.77
C ALA A 28 5.54 0.31 13.81
N ILE A 29 5.47 -0.13 12.55
CA ILE A 29 6.44 0.21 11.51
C ILE A 29 6.48 1.73 11.24
N PHE A 30 5.34 2.42 11.33
CA PHE A 30 5.25 3.86 11.08
C PHE A 30 5.96 4.69 12.16
N ASN A 31 6.20 4.11 13.33
CA ASN A 31 6.92 4.77 14.41
C ASN A 31 8.44 4.72 14.24
N LYS A 32 8.94 3.84 13.35
CA LYS A 32 10.38 3.61 13.15
C LYS A 32 10.93 4.16 11.84
N VAL A 33 10.09 4.78 11.01
CA VAL A 33 10.50 5.34 9.71
C VAL A 33 10.84 6.82 9.81
N ASP A 34 11.74 7.28 8.93
CA ASP A 34 11.89 8.70 8.63
C ASP A 34 10.64 9.17 7.87
N LYS A 35 9.71 9.79 8.60
CA LYS A 35 8.44 10.25 8.07
C LYS A 35 8.62 11.31 6.98
N LYS A 36 9.63 12.18 7.10
CA LYS A 36 9.86 13.25 6.14
C LYS A 36 10.37 12.67 4.82
N ALA A 37 11.32 11.75 4.88
CA ALA A 37 11.82 11.05 3.68
C ALA A 37 10.70 10.25 3.00
N MET A 38 9.89 9.52 3.79
CA MET A 38 8.75 8.76 3.29
C MET A 38 7.70 9.68 2.61
N GLU A 39 7.26 10.74 3.28
CA GLU A 39 6.30 11.70 2.70
C GLU A 39 6.85 12.38 1.44
N SER A 40 8.14 12.71 1.42
CA SER A 40 8.80 13.27 0.24
C SER A 40 8.76 12.30 -0.94
N TRP A 41 9.10 11.02 -0.71
CA TRP A 41 9.06 9.98 -1.74
C TRP A 41 7.64 9.69 -2.23
N VAL A 42 6.66 9.60 -1.32
CA VAL A 42 5.25 9.39 -1.70
C VAL A 42 4.76 10.55 -2.56
N ASN A 43 5.02 11.79 -2.15
CA ASN A 43 4.56 12.97 -2.87
C ASN A 43 5.22 13.12 -4.24
N SER A 44 6.53 12.86 -4.35
CA SER A 44 7.22 12.94 -5.65
C SER A 44 6.76 11.83 -6.59
N THR A 45 6.64 10.60 -6.09
CA THR A 45 6.15 9.45 -6.84
C THR A 45 4.74 9.72 -7.36
N PHE A 46 3.79 10.07 -6.48
CA PHE A 46 2.39 10.29 -6.86
C PHE A 46 2.23 11.42 -7.90
N LYS A 47 2.98 12.52 -7.73
CA LYS A 47 2.95 13.65 -8.68
C LYS A 47 3.55 13.31 -10.04
N SER A 48 4.46 12.34 -10.11
CA SER A 48 5.06 11.86 -11.36
C SER A 48 4.16 10.90 -12.18
N LEU A 49 3.03 10.47 -11.61
CA LEU A 49 2.09 9.55 -12.24
C LEU A 49 0.93 10.30 -12.91
N SER A 50 0.53 9.82 -14.09
CA SER A 50 -0.73 10.23 -14.72
C SER A 50 -1.95 9.74 -13.93
N PRO A 51 -3.16 10.28 -14.17
CA PRO A 51 -4.38 9.75 -13.56
C PRO A 51 -4.58 8.24 -13.78
N ASP A 52 -4.33 7.76 -14.99
CA ASP A 52 -4.47 6.33 -15.32
C ASP A 52 -3.42 5.47 -14.60
N GLU A 53 -2.17 5.95 -14.51
CA GLU A 53 -1.13 5.27 -13.74
C GLU A 53 -1.52 5.19 -12.25
N ARG A 54 -2.11 6.25 -11.67
CA ARG A 54 -2.59 6.22 -10.28
C ARG A 54 -3.72 5.21 -10.07
N ILE A 55 -4.63 5.07 -11.03
CA ILE A 55 -5.69 4.06 -10.98
C ILE A 55 -5.07 2.66 -11.07
N ALA A 56 -4.12 2.46 -11.99
CA ALA A 56 -3.43 1.18 -12.14
C ALA A 56 -2.69 0.73 -10.86
N GLN A 57 -2.13 1.68 -10.09
CA GLN A 57 -1.50 1.39 -8.80
C GLN A 57 -2.45 0.82 -7.74
N LEU A 58 -3.78 0.88 -7.94
CA LEU A 58 -4.78 0.28 -7.05
C LEU A 58 -5.07 -1.19 -7.39
N ILE A 59 -4.49 -1.71 -8.48
CA ILE A 59 -4.80 -3.04 -9.01
C ILE A 59 -3.69 -4.03 -8.64
N VAL A 60 -4.11 -5.20 -8.13
CA VAL A 60 -3.25 -6.37 -7.89
C VAL A 60 -3.67 -7.48 -8.83
N MET A 61 -2.73 -8.02 -9.60
CA MET A 61 -3.00 -9.09 -10.57
C MET A 61 -2.36 -10.41 -10.13
N ALA A 62 -3.06 -11.51 -10.40
CA ALA A 62 -2.56 -12.86 -10.12
C ALA A 62 -1.73 -13.40 -11.29
N VAL A 63 -0.63 -14.07 -10.99
CA VAL A 63 0.20 -14.81 -11.97
C VAL A 63 0.41 -16.23 -11.47
N ASN A 64 0.27 -17.21 -12.36
CA ASN A 64 0.67 -18.59 -12.09
C ASN A 64 2.13 -18.80 -12.52
N PRO A 65 3.10 -18.93 -11.61
CA PRO A 65 4.51 -19.07 -11.96
C PRO A 65 4.85 -20.34 -12.74
N ARG A 66 4.04 -21.39 -12.59
CA ARG A 66 4.21 -22.67 -13.29
C ARG A 66 3.66 -22.63 -14.72
N GLY A 67 2.98 -21.55 -15.12
CA GLY A 67 2.44 -21.37 -16.46
C GLY A 67 3.52 -21.02 -17.48
N ALA A 68 3.41 -21.57 -18.69
CA ALA A 68 4.35 -21.27 -19.79
C ALA A 68 4.33 -19.79 -20.22
N ASP A 69 3.29 -19.05 -19.86
CA ASP A 69 3.08 -17.65 -20.16
C ASP A 69 3.41 -16.70 -19.00
N ALA A 70 3.95 -17.20 -17.87
CA ALA A 70 4.16 -16.41 -16.65
C ALA A 70 4.96 -15.12 -16.90
N GLU A 71 6.11 -15.19 -17.57
CA GLU A 71 6.91 -14.00 -17.90
C GLU A 71 6.18 -13.05 -18.85
N THR A 72 5.43 -13.57 -19.81
CA THR A 72 4.64 -12.77 -20.76
C THR A 72 3.53 -12.01 -20.04
N LEU A 73 2.83 -12.67 -19.12
CA LEU A 73 1.81 -12.04 -18.28
C LEU A 73 2.41 -11.00 -17.35
N VAL A 74 3.52 -11.31 -16.67
CA VAL A 74 4.24 -10.34 -15.82
C VAL A 74 4.60 -9.11 -16.62
N LYS A 75 5.20 -9.28 -17.80
CA LYS A 75 5.57 -8.15 -18.66
C LYS A 75 4.35 -7.31 -19.03
N LYS A 76 3.27 -7.96 -19.47
CA LYS A 76 2.03 -7.28 -19.84
C LYS A 76 1.43 -6.49 -18.68
N TYR A 77 1.33 -7.11 -17.50
CA TYR A 77 0.72 -6.45 -16.34
C TYR A 77 1.58 -5.30 -15.82
N VAL A 78 2.90 -5.47 -15.78
CA VAL A 78 3.80 -4.47 -15.19
C VAL A 78 4.13 -3.37 -16.19
N ALA A 79 4.62 -3.71 -17.38
CA ALA A 79 5.08 -2.70 -18.35
C ALA A 79 3.91 -2.00 -19.06
N ASP A 80 2.90 -2.77 -19.49
CA ASP A 80 1.80 -2.20 -20.25
C ASP A 80 0.75 -1.59 -19.30
N TYR A 81 0.27 -2.39 -18.33
CA TYR A 81 -0.81 -1.98 -17.42
C TYR A 81 -0.36 -1.20 -16.19
N LYS A 82 0.93 -1.25 -15.81
CA LYS A 82 1.51 -0.44 -14.70
C LYS A 82 0.80 -0.65 -13.36
N ILE A 83 0.42 -1.90 -13.09
CA ILE A 83 -0.25 -2.32 -11.86
C ILE A 83 0.56 -1.94 -10.60
N GLY A 84 -0.12 -1.88 -9.46
CA GLY A 84 0.52 -1.61 -8.16
C GLY A 84 1.06 -2.83 -7.45
N GLY A 85 0.54 -4.03 -7.76
CA GLY A 85 1.00 -5.24 -7.10
C GLY A 85 0.72 -6.54 -7.84
N LEU A 86 1.42 -7.59 -7.42
CA LEU A 86 1.30 -8.95 -7.94
C LEU A 86 1.04 -9.92 -6.79
N ILE A 87 0.18 -10.92 -7.05
CA ILE A 87 0.05 -12.11 -6.22
C ILE A 87 0.44 -13.34 -7.03
N TYR A 88 1.19 -14.26 -6.43
CA TYR A 88 1.56 -15.52 -7.05
C TYR A 88 0.76 -16.69 -6.49
N ASN A 89 0.37 -17.60 -7.37
CA ASN A 89 -0.13 -18.92 -6.99
C ASN A 89 1.01 -19.80 -6.44
N GLU A 90 0.68 -20.99 -5.94
CA GLU A 90 1.65 -21.98 -5.44
C GLU A 90 2.80 -22.25 -6.42
N ASN A 91 4.04 -22.13 -5.94
CA ASN A 91 5.25 -22.34 -6.73
C ASN A 91 6.50 -22.54 -5.84
N ASP A 92 7.66 -22.81 -6.46
CA ASP A 92 8.93 -22.95 -5.73
C ASP A 92 9.60 -21.60 -5.47
N ILE A 93 10.35 -21.50 -4.37
CA ILE A 93 11.01 -20.26 -3.94
C ILE A 93 11.91 -19.64 -5.03
N VAL A 94 12.60 -20.47 -5.82
CA VAL A 94 13.55 -19.98 -6.84
C VAL A 94 12.81 -19.34 -8.01
N THR A 95 11.72 -19.96 -8.47
CA THR A 95 10.87 -19.41 -9.53
C THR A 95 10.20 -18.12 -9.07
N GLN A 96 9.65 -18.05 -7.85
CA GLN A 96 9.06 -16.80 -7.34
C GLN A 96 10.08 -15.67 -7.30
N ALA A 97 11.29 -15.95 -6.82
CA ALA A 97 12.35 -14.94 -6.71
C ALA A 97 12.75 -14.41 -8.09
N LYS A 98 12.90 -15.29 -9.09
CA LYS A 98 13.22 -14.91 -10.48
C LYS A 98 12.12 -14.04 -11.09
N LEU A 99 10.85 -14.46 -10.99
CA LEU A 99 9.72 -13.70 -11.50
C LEU A 99 9.54 -12.36 -10.78
N THR A 100 9.78 -12.33 -9.47
CA THR A 100 9.73 -11.09 -8.68
C THR A 100 10.79 -10.11 -9.16
N ASN A 101 12.04 -10.57 -9.33
CA ASN A 101 13.13 -9.72 -9.82
C ASN A 101 12.84 -9.21 -11.24
N TYR A 102 12.34 -10.09 -12.11
CA TYR A 102 11.93 -9.70 -13.46
C TYR A 102 10.82 -8.64 -13.41
N ALA A 103 9.76 -8.86 -12.64
CA ALA A 103 8.67 -7.90 -12.47
C ALA A 103 9.16 -6.55 -11.96
N GLN A 104 9.98 -6.53 -10.91
CA GLN A 104 10.53 -5.29 -10.35
C GLN A 104 11.43 -4.56 -11.35
N SER A 105 12.19 -5.28 -12.19
CA SER A 105 13.05 -4.67 -13.22
C SER A 105 12.26 -3.92 -14.29
N LEU A 106 10.99 -4.27 -14.51
CA LEU A 106 10.10 -3.63 -15.46
C LEU A 106 9.31 -2.46 -14.85
N SER A 107 9.24 -2.38 -13.51
CA SER A 107 8.32 -1.46 -12.85
C SER A 107 8.94 -0.08 -12.59
N LYS A 108 8.20 0.97 -12.96
CA LYS A 108 8.55 2.36 -12.65
C LYS A 108 8.40 2.68 -11.15
N VAL A 109 7.39 2.10 -10.51
CA VAL A 109 7.12 2.22 -9.06
C VAL A 109 7.29 0.83 -8.45
N PRO A 110 8.05 0.66 -7.35
CA PRO A 110 8.24 -0.67 -6.75
C PRO A 110 6.91 -1.39 -6.50
N LEU A 111 6.78 -2.60 -7.04
CA LEU A 111 5.56 -3.39 -6.94
C LEU A 111 5.37 -3.91 -5.51
N MET A 112 4.13 -3.90 -5.04
CA MET A 112 3.75 -4.65 -3.86
C MET A 112 3.60 -6.13 -4.21
N ILE A 113 4.50 -6.97 -3.70
CA ILE A 113 4.40 -8.43 -3.83
C ILE A 113 3.56 -8.95 -2.67
N THR A 114 2.42 -9.55 -2.99
CA THR A 114 1.47 -10.06 -1.99
C THR A 114 1.49 -11.59 -1.96
N LEU A 115 1.02 -12.15 -0.86
CA LEU A 115 1.07 -13.59 -0.59
C LEU A 115 -0.08 -13.97 0.35
N ASP A 116 -0.77 -15.07 0.04
CA ASP A 116 -1.64 -15.71 1.03
C ASP A 116 -0.80 -16.66 1.87
N ALA A 117 -0.52 -16.28 3.11
CA ALA A 117 0.36 -17.00 4.04
C ALA A 117 -0.30 -17.20 5.41
N GLU A 118 -1.60 -17.51 5.41
CA GLU A 118 -2.43 -17.57 6.62
C GLU A 118 -1.93 -18.61 7.63
N TRP A 119 -1.33 -19.71 7.14
CA TRP A 119 -0.76 -20.78 7.98
C TRP A 119 0.76 -20.96 7.77
N GLY A 120 1.43 -19.93 7.26
CA GLY A 120 2.86 -19.93 6.99
C GLY A 120 3.21 -19.91 5.50
N LEU A 121 4.50 -19.73 5.20
CA LEU A 121 5.00 -19.60 3.81
C LEU A 121 4.72 -20.85 2.96
N SER A 122 4.69 -22.04 3.59
CA SER A 122 4.43 -23.32 2.93
C SER A 122 3.02 -23.44 2.32
N MET A 123 2.12 -22.50 2.61
CA MET A 123 0.81 -22.41 1.92
C MET A 123 0.96 -22.09 0.43
N ARG A 124 2.05 -21.43 0.03
CA ARG A 124 2.27 -20.96 -1.35
C ARG A 124 3.67 -21.20 -1.88
N LEU A 125 4.65 -21.44 -1.01
CA LEU A 125 6.05 -21.64 -1.36
C LEU A 125 6.49 -23.05 -0.99
N GLU A 126 6.86 -23.82 -2.01
CA GLU A 126 7.53 -25.12 -1.89
C GLU A 126 9.06 -24.98 -1.90
#